data_AF-A0AAW8FK38-F1
#
_entry.id   AF-A0AAW8FK38-F1
#
_cell.length_a   1.000
_cell.length_b   1.000
_cell.length_c   1.000
_cell.angle_alpha   90.00
_cell.angle_beta   90.00
_cell.angle_gamma   90.00
#
_symmetry.space_group_name_H-M   'P 1'
#
loop_
_entity.id
_entity.type
_entity.pdbx_description
1 polymer ?
#
loop_
_entity_poly.entity_id
_entity_poly.type
_entity_poly.pdbx_seq_one_letter_code
_entity_poly.pdbx_strand_id
1 'polypeptide(L)' 'MAFGAPHPLTRPHRPHNSLYVVSDTGKLVGRYDKRYLSHTEVSYLYTPGTAPLVFEVRRR' A
#
# COMPACT_ATOMS: atom_id res chain seq x y z
N MET A 1 -8.11 -11.06 3.17
CA MET A 1 -8.69 -9.96 2.37
C MET A 1 -7.58 -9.04 1.90
N ALA A 2 -7.75 -8.35 0.77
CA ALA A 2 -6.88 -7.24 0.38
C ALA A 2 -7.74 -6.01 0.08
N PHE A 3 -7.34 -4.83 0.55
CA PHE A 3 -8.05 -3.56 0.27
C PHE A 3 -7.11 -2.38 0.09
N GLY A 4 -7.51 -1.44 -0.77
CA GLY A 4 -6.76 -0.22 -1.05
C GLY A 4 -7.16 0.92 -0.11
N ALA A 5 -6.19 1.73 0.33
CA ALA A 5 -6.42 2.96 1.07
C ALA A 5 -5.19 3.90 1.00
N PRO A 6 -5.38 5.23 1.11
CA PRO A 6 -4.27 6.14 1.38
C PRO A 6 -3.62 5.85 2.74
N HIS A 7 -2.29 5.74 2.78
CA HIS A 7 -1.52 5.67 4.03
C HIS A 7 -0.88 7.03 4.36
N PRO A 8 -1.28 7.70 5.45
CA PRO A 8 -0.68 8.97 5.86
C PRO A 8 0.82 8.82 6.15
N LEU A 9 1.60 9.81 5.72
CA LEU A 9 3.01 9.94 6.08
C LEU A 9 3.20 11.18 6.96
N THR A 10 4.33 11.22 7.66
CA THR A 10 4.74 12.42 8.38
C THR A 10 4.93 13.57 7.41
N ARG A 11 4.41 14.76 7.77
CA ARG A 11 4.57 15.98 6.96
C ARG A 11 6.06 16.23 6.67
N PRO A 12 6.41 16.78 5.48
CA PRO A 12 5.53 17.32 4.44
C PRO A 12 5.09 16.30 3.37
N HIS A 13 5.33 15.01 3.57
CA HIS A 13 5.10 14.00 2.53
C HIS A 13 3.60 13.78 2.27
N ARG A 14 3.25 13.62 0.99
CA ARG A 14 1.92 13.16 0.57
C ARG A 14 1.75 11.68 0.97
N PRO A 15 0.51 11.18 1.14
CA PRO A 15 0.30 9.78 1.51
C PRO A 15 0.85 8.80 0.47
N HIS A 16 0.98 7.53 0.83
CA HIS A 16 1.08 6.45 -0.16
C HIS A 16 -0.32 6.03 -0.64
N ASN A 17 -0.42 5.58 -1.89
CA ASN A 17 -1.55 4.77 -2.33
C ASN A 17 -1.22 3.30 -2.00
N SER A 18 -1.86 2.76 -0.96
CA SER A 18 -1.43 1.50 -0.35
C SER A 18 -2.48 0.40 -0.54
N LEU A 19 -2.00 -0.83 -0.70
CA LEU A 19 -2.78 -2.06 -0.62
C LEU A 19 -2.42 -2.78 0.68
N TYR A 20 -3.40 -2.96 1.55
CA TYR A 20 -3.26 -3.71 2.80
C TYR A 20 -3.71 -5.15 2.59
N VAL A 21 -2.92 -6.09 3.09
CA VAL A 21 -3.21 -7.53 3.05
C VAL A 21 -3.51 -8.00 4.48
N VAL A 22 -4.69 -8.57 4.69
CA VAL A 22 -5.16 -9.06 5.99
C VAL A 22 -5.44 -10.55 5.91
N SER A 23 -4.99 -11.32 6.91
CA SER A 23 -5.21 -12.76 7.01
C SER A 23 -6.68 -13.12 7.22
N ASP A 24 -7.00 -14.41 7.16
CA ASP A 24 -8.32 -14.94 7.54
C ASP A 24 -8.62 -14.80 9.04
N THR A 25 -7.58 -14.65 9.86
CA THR A 25 -7.66 -14.33 11.30
C THR A 25 -7.72 -12.82 11.59
N GLY A 26 -7.82 -11.97 10.56
CA GLY A 26 -7.93 -10.52 10.73
C GLY A 26 -6.62 -9.80 11.05
N LYS A 27 -5.46 -10.47 10.96
CA LYS A 27 -4.15 -9.85 11.21
C LYS A 27 -3.62 -9.18 9.96
N LEU A 28 -3.03 -7.99 10.10
CA LEU A 28 -2.30 -7.35 9.01
C LEU A 28 -1.06 -8.19 8.67
N VAL A 29 -1.03 -8.72 7.45
CA VAL A 29 0.08 -9.54 6.92
C VAL A 29 1.12 -8.65 6.26
N GLY A 30 0.69 -7.57 5.62
CA GLY A 30 1.60 -6.63 4.98
C GLY A 30 0.87 -5.46 4.34
N ARG A 31 1.68 -4.49 3.91
CA ARG A 31 1.25 -3.33 3.15
C ARG A 31 2.17 -3.15 1.96
N TYR A 32 1.57 -2.99 0.78
CA TYR A 32 2.29 -2.63 -0.43
C TYR A 32 1.94 -1.19 -0.79
N ASP A 33 2.95 -0.35 -0.97
CA ASP A 33 2.78 1.03 -1.43
C ASP A 33 3.02 1.08 -2.95
N LYS A 34 2.08 1.62 -3.72
CA LYS A 34 2.16 1.66 -5.19
C LYS A 34 3.46 2.35 -5.64
N ARG A 35 4.29 1.62 -6.38
CA ARG A 35 5.63 2.08 -6.80
C ARG A 35 5.61 2.88 -8.09
N TYR A 36 4.77 2.46 -9.04
CA TYR A 36 4.62 3.12 -10.34
C TYR A 36 3.33 3.90 -10.34
N LEU A 37 3.46 5.21 -10.22
CA LEU A 37 2.35 6.15 -10.20
C LEU A 37 2.08 6.67 -11.61
N SER A 38 0.81 6.89 -11.92
CA SER A 38 0.45 7.71 -13.07
C SER A 38 0.95 9.14 -12.88
N HIS A 39 1.04 9.89 -13.98
CA HIS A 39 1.47 11.29 -13.95
C HIS A 39 0.66 12.13 -12.95
N THR A 40 -0.67 11.97 -12.94
CA THR A 40 -1.54 12.69 -11.99
C THR A 40 -1.26 12.28 -10.54
N GLU A 41 -1.07 10.99 -10.27
CA GLU A 41 -0.82 10.50 -8.91
C GLU A 41 0.48 11.08 -8.33
N VAL A 42 1.59 11.04 -9.07
CA VAL A 42 2.87 11.56 -8.57
C VAL A 42 2.89 13.08 -8.49
N SER A 43 2.28 13.77 -9.46
CA SER A 43 2.30 15.23 -9.52
C SER A 43 1.48 15.87 -8.42
N TYR A 44 0.40 15.22 -7.96
CA TYR A 44 -0.57 15.87 -7.07
C TYR A 44 -0.97 15.08 -5.81
N LEU A 45 -0.94 13.74 -5.83
CA LEU A 45 -1.71 12.95 -4.86
C LEU A 45 -0.86 12.14 -3.89
N TYR A 46 0.16 11.45 -4.37
CA TYR A 46 0.83 10.41 -3.60
C TYR A 46 2.35 10.45 -3.73
N THR A 47 3.01 9.95 -2.70
CA THR A 47 4.44 9.61 -2.72
C THR A 47 4.60 8.14 -3.18
N PRO A 48 5.50 7.82 -4.12
CA PRO A 48 5.73 6.43 -4.54
C PRO A 48 6.25 5.55 -3.40
N GLY A 49 5.83 4.28 -3.39
CA GLY A 49 6.47 3.25 -2.59
C GLY A 49 7.85 2.85 -3.16
N THR A 50 8.68 2.20 -2.36
CA THR A 50 10.07 1.85 -2.75
C THR A 50 10.35 0.35 -2.83
N ALA A 51 9.51 -0.48 -2.20
CA ALA A 51 9.77 -1.92 -2.08
C ALA A 51 8.57 -2.77 -2.58
N PRO A 52 8.84 -3.94 -3.19
CA PRO A 52 7.77 -4.91 -3.42
C PRO A 52 7.31 -5.53 -2.08
N LEU A 53 6.10 -6.07 -2.08
CA LEU A 53 5.62 -6.94 -1.01
C LEU A 53 5.40 -8.35 -1.57
N VAL A 54 5.98 -9.35 -0.91
CA VAL A 54 5.69 -10.76 -1.14
C VAL A 54 5.05 -11.31 0.13
N PHE A 55 3.98 -12.07 -0.01
CA PHE A 55 3.29 -12.71 1.10
C PHE A 55 2.73 -14.07 0.68
N GLU A 56 2.57 -14.96 1.65
CA GLU A 56 2.00 -16.28 1.41
C GLU A 56 0.48 -16.24 1.49
N VAL A 57 -0.17 -16.90 0.53
CA VAL A 57 -1.61 -17.17 0.59
C VAL A 57 -1.78 -18.61 1.08
N ARG A 58 -2.24 -18.77 2.31
CA ARG A 58 -2.61 -20.09 2.82
C ARG A 58 -3.98 -20.46 2.26
N ARG A 59 -4.05 -21.59 1.56
CA ARG A 59 -5.33 -22.26 1.32
C ARG A 59 -5.61 -23.15 2.53
N ARG A 60 -6.86 -23.15 2.98
CA ARG A 60 -7.34 -24.18 3.91
C ARG A 60 -7.34 -25.53 3.22
#